data_AF-A0A369H0U3-F1
#
_entry.id   AF-A0A369H0U3-F1
#
_cell.length_a   1.000
_cell.length_b   1.000
_cell.length_c   1.000
_cell.angle_alpha   90.00
_cell.angle_beta   90.00
_cell.angle_gamma   90.00
#
_symmetry.space_group_name_H-M   'P 1'
#
loop_
_entity.id
_entity.type
_entity.pdbx_description
1 polymer ?
#
loop_
_entity_poly.entity_id
_entity_poly.type
_entity_poly.pdbx_seq_one_letter_code
_entity_poly.pdbx_strand_id
1 'polypeptide(L)'
;AYGIYGLSNSLQKPQAGPRLASYCGLMGVGICSAGYHMTLKYHTQMCELQVDELSMHLLATPLLFRLLTFGASPYYTKVVGVILLLLFTIIMTTHILMDEFLLHATTFGLAVYLIATRIWQIISQQVSDPLVRKNLQRLTKFGCANFLGGYAFWLVDDWACGLLTSMRHSVGWPVAFFLEFHGWWHILTAIGGYIAVAIVDTITSGEMEKDPIDTFAWPIPAAMQYLSGTTGVKNHGK
;
A
#
# COMPACT_ATOMS: atom_id res chain seq x y z
N ALA A 1 2.08 -12.82 -1.83
CA ALA A 1 3.54 -12.91 -1.56
C ALA A 1 3.97 -11.92 -0.46
N TYR A 2 3.82 -10.61 -0.66
CA TYR A 2 4.24 -9.57 0.31
C TYR A 2 3.66 -9.73 1.71
N GLY A 3 2.34 -9.97 1.82
CA GLY A 3 1.70 -10.18 3.10
C GLY A 3 2.25 -11.39 3.86
N ILE A 4 2.41 -12.54 3.18
CA ILE A 4 2.97 -13.78 3.76
C ILE A 4 4.39 -13.56 4.27
N TYR A 5 5.24 -12.87 3.49
CA TYR A 5 6.60 -12.52 3.90
C TYR A 5 6.58 -11.63 5.15
N GLY A 6 5.78 -10.57 5.15
CA GLY A 6 5.61 -9.67 6.30
C GLY A 6 5.10 -10.39 7.55
N LEU A 7 4.13 -11.29 7.40
CA LEU A 7 3.59 -12.16 8.44
C LEU A 7 4.67 -13.07 9.05
N SER A 8 5.43 -13.76 8.21
CA SER A 8 6.49 -14.69 8.65
C SER A 8 7.58 -13.98 9.47
N ASN A 9 7.89 -12.72 9.13
CA ASN A 9 8.89 -11.93 9.81
C ASN A 9 8.33 -11.16 11.03
N SER A 10 7.01 -11.01 11.15
CA SER A 10 6.34 -10.28 12.24
C SER A 10 5.97 -11.14 13.44
N LEU A 11 5.79 -12.46 13.25
CA LEU A 11 5.41 -13.41 14.31
C LEU A 11 6.41 -13.48 15.47
N GLN A 12 7.66 -13.07 15.25
CA GLN A 12 8.74 -13.14 16.24
C GLN A 12 8.99 -11.82 16.99
N LYS A 13 8.23 -10.75 16.73
CA LYS A 13 8.53 -9.39 17.22
C LYS A 13 7.55 -8.88 18.29
N PRO A 14 8.01 -8.00 19.22
CA PRO A 14 7.13 -7.27 20.12
C PRO A 14 6.15 -6.40 19.32
N GLN A 15 4.88 -6.33 19.77
CA GLN A 15 3.72 -5.73 19.08
C GLN A 15 3.08 -6.54 17.93
N ALA A 16 3.16 -7.87 17.95
CA ALA A 16 2.64 -8.74 16.88
C ALA A 16 1.20 -8.45 16.39
N GLY A 17 0.27 -8.04 17.27
CA GLY A 17 -1.16 -7.85 16.93
C GLY A 17 -1.42 -6.80 15.84
N PRO A 18 -1.07 -5.51 16.06
CA PRO A 18 -1.23 -4.47 15.05
C PRO A 18 -0.45 -4.72 13.75
N ARG A 19 0.72 -5.38 13.82
CA ARG A 19 1.49 -5.76 12.62
C ARG A 19 0.73 -6.80 11.80
N LEU A 20 0.23 -7.83 12.47
CA LEU A 20 -0.57 -8.90 11.87
C LEU A 20 -1.79 -8.33 11.15
N ALA A 21 -2.50 -7.39 11.77
CA ALA A 21 -3.67 -6.75 11.19
C ALA A 21 -3.34 -6.02 9.87
N SER A 22 -2.24 -5.27 9.80
CA SER A 22 -1.84 -4.56 8.57
C SER A 22 -1.42 -5.50 7.44
N TYR A 23 -0.67 -6.57 7.73
CA TYR A 23 -0.27 -7.55 6.71
C TYR A 23 -1.44 -8.44 6.25
N CYS A 24 -2.34 -8.81 7.16
CA CYS A 24 -3.59 -9.50 6.82
C CYS A 24 -4.50 -8.61 5.97
N GLY A 25 -4.60 -7.31 6.28
CA GLY A 25 -5.33 -6.35 5.45
C GLY A 25 -4.78 -6.28 4.02
N LEU A 26 -3.45 -6.23 3.86
CA LEU A 26 -2.80 -6.24 2.55
C LEU A 26 -3.07 -7.54 1.77
N MET A 27 -3.09 -8.69 2.45
CA MET A 27 -3.50 -9.96 1.82
C MET A 27 -4.98 -9.95 1.44
N GLY A 28 -5.83 -9.38 2.29
CA GLY A 28 -7.26 -9.21 2.04
C GLY A 28 -7.50 -8.46 0.72
N VAL A 29 -6.85 -7.31 0.53
CA VAL A 29 -6.94 -6.55 -0.73
C VAL A 29 -6.57 -7.40 -1.94
N GLY A 30 -5.43 -8.11 -1.88
CA GLY A 30 -5.00 -8.96 -3.00
C GLY A 30 -5.97 -10.11 -3.31
N ILE A 31 -6.56 -10.74 -2.29
CA ILE A 31 -7.51 -11.84 -2.46
C ILE A 31 -8.85 -11.32 -3.02
N CYS A 32 -9.35 -10.20 -2.50
CA CYS A 32 -10.62 -9.62 -2.96
C CYS A 32 -10.51 -9.17 -4.42
N SER A 33 -9.44 -8.47 -4.77
CA SER A 33 -9.20 -8.02 -6.15
C SER A 33 -9.03 -9.17 -7.13
N ALA A 34 -8.30 -10.22 -6.74
CA ALA A 34 -8.16 -11.43 -7.55
C ALA A 34 -9.51 -12.14 -7.75
N GLY A 35 -10.33 -12.20 -6.69
CA GLY A 35 -11.70 -12.71 -6.76
C GLY A 35 -12.51 -11.98 -7.83
N TYR A 36 -12.63 -10.65 -7.71
CA TYR A 36 -13.34 -9.81 -8.67
C TYR A 36 -12.94 -10.07 -10.14
N HIS A 37 -11.63 -10.15 -10.40
CA HIS A 37 -11.11 -10.39 -11.75
C HIS A 37 -11.34 -11.81 -12.28
N MET A 38 -11.52 -12.81 -11.42
CA MET A 38 -11.76 -14.19 -11.82
C MET A 38 -13.24 -14.47 -12.17
N THR A 39 -14.18 -13.75 -11.57
CA THR A 39 -15.60 -14.13 -11.62
C THR A 39 -16.38 -13.45 -12.74
N LEU A 40 -16.06 -12.20 -13.12
CA LEU A 40 -16.58 -11.42 -14.28
C LEU A 40 -18.09 -11.61 -14.61
N LYS A 41 -18.93 -11.93 -13.62
CA LYS A 41 -20.37 -12.18 -13.78
C LYS A 41 -21.17 -11.08 -13.09
N TYR A 42 -22.12 -10.49 -13.81
CA TYR A 42 -22.82 -9.25 -13.46
C TYR A 42 -23.32 -9.13 -12.01
N HIS A 43 -23.87 -10.21 -11.41
CA HIS A 43 -24.38 -10.17 -10.03
C HIS A 43 -23.33 -10.45 -8.94
N THR A 44 -22.31 -11.27 -9.22
CA THR A 44 -21.18 -11.45 -8.29
C THR A 44 -20.22 -10.27 -8.36
N GLN A 45 -20.17 -9.58 -9.51
CA GLN A 45 -19.32 -8.42 -9.78
C GLN A 45 -19.59 -7.24 -8.84
N MET A 46 -20.85 -6.88 -8.56
CA MET A 46 -21.13 -5.75 -7.66
C MET A 46 -20.72 -6.05 -6.21
N CYS A 47 -20.98 -7.27 -5.73
CA CYS A 47 -20.59 -7.68 -4.38
C CYS A 47 -19.06 -7.78 -4.26
N GLU A 48 -18.40 -8.35 -5.25
CA GLU A 48 -16.95 -8.52 -5.25
C GLU A 48 -16.19 -7.21 -5.47
N LEU A 49 -16.73 -6.30 -6.29
CA LEU A 49 -16.20 -4.94 -6.44
C LEU A 49 -16.28 -4.17 -5.12
N GLN A 50 -17.46 -4.20 -4.48
CA GLN A 50 -17.66 -3.57 -3.18
C GLN A 50 -16.75 -4.18 -2.12
N VAL A 51 -16.49 -5.49 -2.16
CA VAL A 51 -15.56 -6.17 -1.25
C VAL A 51 -14.11 -5.78 -1.53
N ASP A 52 -13.71 -5.62 -2.80
CA ASP A 52 -12.38 -5.11 -3.16
C ASP A 52 -12.19 -3.66 -2.67
N GLU A 53 -13.13 -2.77 -2.97
CA GLU A 53 -13.12 -1.36 -2.57
C GLU A 53 -13.20 -1.15 -1.04
N LEU A 54 -13.97 -1.99 -0.34
CA LEU A 54 -14.03 -2.05 1.12
C LEU A 54 -12.71 -2.54 1.71
N SER A 55 -12.07 -3.55 1.11
CA SER A 55 -10.82 -4.11 1.59
C SER A 55 -9.69 -3.06 1.59
N MET A 56 -9.68 -2.16 0.60
CA MET A 56 -8.73 -1.05 0.52
C MET A 56 -8.88 -0.09 1.70
N HIS A 57 -10.11 0.21 2.09
CA HIS A 57 -10.40 1.05 3.27
C HIS A 57 -10.12 0.33 4.59
N LEU A 58 -10.34 -0.98 4.65
CA LEU A 58 -9.99 -1.83 5.79
C LEU A 58 -8.48 -1.95 5.99
N LEU A 59 -7.67 -1.70 4.96
CA LEU A 59 -6.21 -1.56 5.08
C LEU A 59 -5.81 -0.13 5.46
N ALA A 60 -6.32 0.87 4.74
CA ALA A 60 -5.89 2.26 4.89
C ALA A 60 -6.28 2.87 6.25
N THR A 61 -7.50 2.61 6.73
CA THR A 61 -8.01 3.22 7.97
C THR A 61 -7.22 2.80 9.21
N PRO A 62 -6.91 1.49 9.42
CA PRO A 62 -6.04 1.08 10.52
C PRO A 62 -4.60 1.60 10.40
N LEU A 63 -4.05 1.70 9.19
CA LEU A 63 -2.72 2.29 8.98
C LEU A 63 -2.70 3.76 9.36
N LEU A 64 -3.70 4.53 8.94
CA LEU A 64 -3.83 5.93 9.30
C LEU A 64 -4.02 6.10 10.81
N PHE A 65 -4.84 5.26 11.44
CA PHE A 65 -4.99 5.24 12.89
C PHE A 65 -3.65 5.01 13.60
N ARG A 66 -2.85 4.03 13.17
CA ARG A 66 -1.51 3.75 13.73
C ARG A 66 -0.58 4.96 13.62
N LEU A 67 -0.61 5.67 12.50
CA LEU A 67 0.23 6.86 12.28
C LEU A 67 -0.22 8.08 13.09
N LEU A 68 -1.53 8.30 13.22
CA LEU A 68 -2.07 9.45 13.96
C LEU A 68 -1.94 9.29 15.47
N THR A 69 -1.98 8.05 15.97
CA THR A 69 -1.91 7.75 17.41
C THR A 69 -0.51 7.42 17.90
N PHE A 70 0.49 7.42 17.01
CA PHE A 70 1.88 7.21 17.37
C PHE A 70 2.38 8.27 18.37
N GLY A 71 2.75 7.83 19.57
CA GLY A 71 3.25 8.70 20.65
C GLY A 71 2.17 9.60 21.28
N ALA A 72 0.89 9.37 21.01
CA ALA A 72 -0.20 10.19 21.51
C ALA A 72 -0.73 9.74 22.89
N SER A 73 -1.49 10.61 23.56
CA SER A 73 -2.11 10.29 24.85
C SER A 73 -3.21 9.21 24.70
N PRO A 74 -3.53 8.43 25.76
CA PRO A 74 -4.59 7.43 25.72
C PRO A 74 -5.97 8.03 25.37
N TYR A 75 -6.22 9.26 25.83
CA TYR A 75 -7.45 9.98 25.51
C TYR A 75 -7.52 10.32 24.01
N TYR A 76 -6.46 10.92 23.46
CA TYR A 76 -6.40 11.27 22.03
C TYR A 76 -6.54 10.03 21.14
N THR A 77 -5.87 8.93 21.51
CA THR A 77 -5.95 7.65 20.80
C THR A 77 -7.39 7.12 20.73
N LYS A 78 -8.12 7.16 21.85
CA LYS A 78 -9.53 6.74 21.88
C LYS A 78 -10.40 7.63 21.00
N VAL A 79 -10.24 8.95 21.09
CA VAL A 79 -11.04 9.91 20.31
C VAL A 79 -10.81 9.72 18.81
N VAL A 80 -9.55 9.65 18.36
CA VAL A 80 -9.21 9.41 16.95
C VAL A 80 -9.75 8.06 16.47
N GLY A 81 -9.64 7.01 17.29
CA GLY A 81 -10.18 5.69 16.95
C GLY A 81 -11.70 5.71 16.73
N VAL A 82 -12.45 6.37 17.61
CA VAL A 82 -13.91 6.52 17.47
C VAL A 82 -14.26 7.33 16.22
N ILE A 83 -13.58 8.46 15.99
CA ILE A 83 -13.83 9.31 14.82
C ILE A 83 -13.57 8.54 13.53
N LEU A 84 -12.43 7.86 13.40
CA LEU A 84 -12.09 7.10 12.21
C LEU A 84 -13.05 5.93 11.97
N LEU A 85 -13.48 5.24 13.03
CA LEU A 85 -14.46 4.16 12.92
C LEU A 85 -15.83 4.67 12.44
N LEU A 86 -16.30 5.79 12.97
CA LEU A 86 -17.54 6.42 12.55
C LEU A 86 -17.45 6.87 11.09
N LEU A 87 -16.37 7.56 10.70
CA LEU A 87 -16.15 7.99 9.32
C LEU A 87 -16.10 6.82 8.36
N PHE A 88 -15.33 5.77 8.68
CA PHE A 88 -15.27 4.54 7.90
C PHE A 88 -16.66 3.92 7.73
N THR A 89 -17.43 3.79 8.81
CA THR A 89 -18.76 3.17 8.77
C THR A 89 -19.72 3.96 7.90
N ILE A 90 -19.75 5.29 8.05
CA ILE A 90 -20.63 6.17 7.27
C ILE A 90 -20.24 6.13 5.80
N ILE A 91 -18.96 6.36 5.47
CA ILE A 91 -18.47 6.41 4.09
C ILE A 91 -18.73 5.07 3.39
N MET A 92 -18.37 3.94 4.02
CA MET A 92 -18.55 2.63 3.40
C MET A 92 -20.03 2.25 3.26
N THR A 93 -20.86 2.55 4.26
CA THR A 93 -22.30 2.29 4.15
C THR A 93 -22.92 3.12 3.03
N THR A 94 -22.62 4.42 2.94
CA THR A 94 -23.11 5.29 1.88
C THR A 94 -22.65 4.82 0.51
N HIS A 95 -21.36 4.48 0.38
CA HIS A 95 -20.81 3.98 -0.88
C HIS A 95 -21.49 2.68 -1.33
N ILE A 96 -21.67 1.70 -0.43
CA ILE A 96 -22.32 0.42 -0.75
C ILE A 96 -23.80 0.61 -1.13
N LEU A 97 -24.51 1.51 -0.44
CA LEU A 97 -25.95 1.72 -0.68
C LEU A 97 -26.24 2.59 -1.92
N MET A 98 -25.36 3.53 -2.25
CA MET A 98 -25.57 4.50 -3.33
C MET A 98 -24.79 4.15 -4.60
N ASP A 99 -23.91 3.14 -4.56
CA ASP A 99 -23.05 2.73 -5.68
C ASP A 99 -22.16 3.89 -6.20
N GLU A 100 -21.74 4.77 -5.27
CA GLU A 100 -21.03 6.00 -5.59
C GLU A 100 -19.51 5.76 -5.62
N PHE A 101 -18.98 5.49 -6.81
CA PHE A 101 -17.54 5.28 -7.05
C PHE A 101 -16.69 6.50 -6.66
N LEU A 102 -17.17 7.72 -6.93
CA LEU A 102 -16.44 8.96 -6.63
C LEU A 102 -16.20 9.13 -5.13
N LEU A 103 -17.14 8.69 -4.29
CA LEU A 103 -17.00 8.75 -2.84
C LEU A 103 -15.86 7.84 -2.38
N HIS A 104 -15.79 6.61 -2.89
CA HIS A 104 -14.67 5.69 -2.63
C HIS A 104 -13.34 6.31 -3.09
N ALA A 105 -13.24 6.71 -4.35
CA ALA A 105 -11.99 7.17 -4.94
C ALA A 105 -11.40 8.39 -4.22
N THR A 106 -12.26 9.36 -3.88
CA THR A 106 -11.82 10.60 -3.19
C THR A 106 -11.43 10.36 -1.74
N THR A 107 -12.21 9.56 -1.00
CA THR A 107 -11.92 9.27 0.42
C THR A 107 -10.70 8.38 0.57
N PHE A 108 -10.53 7.37 -0.30
CA PHE A 108 -9.32 6.56 -0.35
C PHE A 108 -8.09 7.39 -0.73
N GLY A 109 -8.18 8.22 -1.77
CA GLY A 109 -7.11 9.12 -2.18
C GLY A 109 -6.67 10.08 -1.06
N LEU A 110 -7.63 10.64 -0.32
CA LEU A 110 -7.34 11.46 0.85
C LEU A 110 -6.63 10.67 1.96
N ALA A 111 -7.08 9.44 2.25
CA ALA A 111 -6.44 8.58 3.24
C ALA A 111 -4.98 8.28 2.87
N VAL A 112 -4.72 7.92 1.61
CA VAL A 112 -3.35 7.67 1.11
C VAL A 112 -2.48 8.92 1.20
N TYR A 113 -3.02 10.10 0.84
CA TYR A 113 -2.32 11.37 0.98
C TYR A 113 -1.95 11.68 2.44
N LEU A 114 -2.89 11.48 3.37
CA LEU A 114 -2.64 11.66 4.80
C LEU A 114 -1.59 10.67 5.32
N ILE A 115 -1.65 9.40 4.91
CA ILE A 115 -0.64 8.39 5.26
C ILE A 115 0.75 8.83 4.77
N ALA A 116 0.90 9.20 3.50
CA ALA A 116 2.18 9.60 2.91
C ALA A 116 2.77 10.84 3.59
N THR A 117 1.96 11.87 3.83
CA THR A 117 2.40 13.10 4.49
C THR A 117 2.78 12.87 5.95
N ARG A 118 2.01 12.06 6.70
CA ARG A 118 2.33 11.71 8.09
C ARG A 118 3.59 10.86 8.20
N ILE A 119 3.79 9.89 7.31
CA ILE A 119 5.05 9.12 7.21
C ILE A 119 6.22 10.08 7.01
N TRP A 120 6.12 11.01 6.06
CA TRP A 120 7.18 11.97 5.77
C TRP A 120 7.51 12.87 6.96
N GLN A 121 6.48 13.36 7.66
CA GLN A 121 6.62 14.19 8.86
C GLN A 121 7.33 13.42 9.98
N ILE A 122 6.87 12.19 10.28
CA ILE A 122 7.44 11.39 11.37
C ILE A 122 8.90 11.02 11.08
N ILE A 123 9.21 10.54 9.87
CA ILE A 123 10.60 10.25 9.46
C ILE A 123 11.48 11.49 9.62
N SER A 124 10.96 12.67 9.28
CA SER A 124 11.72 13.92 9.34
C SER A 124 11.97 14.43 10.76
N GLN A 125 11.11 14.07 11.72
CA GLN A 125 11.18 14.54 13.10
C GLN A 125 11.84 13.54 14.06
N GLN A 126 11.58 12.23 13.88
CA GLN A 126 11.94 11.19 14.84
C GLN A 126 13.23 10.44 14.50
N VAL A 127 13.70 10.50 13.25
CA VAL A 127 14.92 9.79 12.83
C VAL A 127 16.12 10.73 12.96
N SER A 128 16.93 10.50 13.99
CA SER A 128 18.13 11.29 14.27
C SER A 128 19.29 10.99 13.32
N ASP A 129 19.44 9.74 12.89
CA ASP A 129 20.51 9.35 11.95
C ASP A 129 20.19 9.89 10.53
N PRO A 130 21.05 10.78 9.98
CA PRO A 130 20.81 11.37 8.67
C PRO A 130 20.87 10.35 7.52
N LEU A 131 21.62 9.26 7.65
CA LEU A 131 21.71 8.21 6.64
C LEU A 131 20.42 7.39 6.59
N VAL A 132 19.97 6.90 7.75
CA VAL A 132 18.71 6.13 7.87
C VAL A 132 17.53 7.00 7.43
N ARG A 133 17.50 8.28 7.84
CA ARG A 133 16.46 9.23 7.40
C ARG A 133 16.42 9.39 5.89
N LYS A 134 17.57 9.58 5.23
CA LYS A 134 17.65 9.74 3.78
C LYS A 134 17.19 8.48 3.04
N ASN A 135 17.56 7.32 3.57
CA ASN A 135 17.16 6.02 3.02
C ASN A 135 15.66 5.78 3.15
N LEU A 136 15.06 6.04 4.31
CA LEU A 136 13.61 6.00 4.52
C LEU A 136 12.86 7.01 3.63
N GLN A 137 13.37 8.24 3.48
CA GLN A 137 12.76 9.23 2.59
C GLN A 137 12.81 8.81 1.12
N ARG A 138 13.91 8.21 0.67
CA ARG A 138 14.03 7.63 -0.69
C ARG A 138 13.04 6.48 -0.87
N LEU A 139 12.90 5.61 0.13
CA LEU A 139 11.94 4.51 0.09
C LEU A 139 10.49 5.04 0.04
N THR A 140 10.15 6.05 0.85
CA THR A 140 8.83 6.71 0.80
C THR A 140 8.57 7.31 -0.58
N LYS A 141 9.55 7.98 -1.19
CA LYS A 141 9.44 8.51 -2.56
C LYS A 141 9.24 7.41 -3.59
N PHE A 142 9.97 6.31 -3.46
CA PHE A 142 9.82 5.14 -4.34
C PHE A 142 8.41 4.53 -4.21
N GLY A 143 7.90 4.35 -2.99
CA GLY A 143 6.53 3.89 -2.75
C GLY A 143 5.48 4.83 -3.36
N CYS A 144 5.62 6.14 -3.15
CA CYS A 144 4.73 7.15 -3.74
C CYS A 144 4.78 7.13 -5.27
N ALA A 145 5.98 7.00 -5.86
CA ALA A 145 6.15 6.93 -7.31
C ALA A 145 5.50 5.68 -7.91
N ASN A 146 5.62 4.52 -7.25
CA ASN A 146 4.92 3.30 -7.68
C ASN A 146 3.40 3.49 -7.60
N PHE A 147 2.89 4.03 -6.50
CA PHE A 147 1.45 4.23 -6.33
C PHE A 147 0.86 5.21 -7.37
N LEU A 148 1.52 6.36 -7.58
CA LEU A 148 1.12 7.34 -8.60
C LEU A 148 1.29 6.81 -10.02
N GLY A 149 2.38 6.09 -10.28
CA GLY A 149 2.63 5.45 -11.57
C GLY A 149 1.57 4.41 -11.90
N GLY A 150 1.19 3.59 -10.92
CA GLY A 150 0.03 2.72 -11.03
C GLY A 150 -1.22 3.53 -11.38
N TYR A 151 -1.51 4.60 -10.65
CA TYR A 151 -2.75 5.38 -10.85
C TYR A 151 -2.82 5.98 -12.25
N ALA A 152 -1.67 6.41 -12.78
CA ALA A 152 -1.55 6.83 -14.16
C ALA A 152 -1.85 5.69 -15.15
N PHE A 153 -1.35 4.47 -14.91
CA PHE A 153 -1.70 3.31 -15.74
C PHE A 153 -3.19 3.01 -15.70
N TRP A 154 -3.83 3.04 -14.53
CA TRP A 154 -5.27 2.87 -14.39
C TRP A 154 -6.06 3.92 -15.17
N LEU A 155 -5.67 5.19 -15.07
CA LEU A 155 -6.32 6.29 -15.79
C LEU A 155 -6.19 6.15 -17.32
N VAL A 156 -5.02 5.71 -17.80
CA VAL A 156 -4.80 5.47 -19.24
C VAL A 156 -5.58 4.24 -19.70
N ASP A 157 -5.68 3.20 -18.88
CA ASP A 157 -6.47 2.00 -19.20
C ASP A 157 -7.95 2.35 -19.37
N ASP A 158 -8.51 3.15 -18.45
CA ASP A 158 -9.90 3.63 -18.51
C ASP A 158 -10.15 4.48 -19.77
N TRP A 159 -9.29 5.46 -20.04
CA TRP A 159 -9.48 6.38 -21.16
C TRP A 159 -9.19 5.76 -22.54
N ALA A 160 -8.18 4.89 -22.62
CA ALA A 160 -7.71 4.29 -23.88
C ALA A 160 -8.15 2.82 -24.06
N CYS A 161 -9.16 2.36 -23.31
CA CYS A 161 -9.60 0.97 -23.28
C CYS A 161 -9.83 0.35 -24.67
N GLY A 162 -10.52 1.06 -25.56
CA GLY A 162 -10.79 0.59 -26.93
C GLY A 162 -9.53 0.45 -27.79
N LEU A 163 -8.58 1.38 -27.64
CA LEU A 163 -7.31 1.35 -28.36
C LEU A 163 -6.41 0.23 -27.83
N LEU A 164 -6.24 0.15 -26.51
CA LEU A 164 -5.41 -0.89 -25.86
C LEU A 164 -5.95 -2.29 -26.17
N THR A 165 -7.26 -2.47 -26.17
CA THR A 165 -7.89 -3.74 -26.54
C THR A 165 -7.64 -4.09 -28.00
N SER A 166 -7.82 -3.13 -28.92
CA SER A 166 -7.53 -3.34 -30.35
C SER A 166 -6.05 -3.66 -30.60
N MET A 167 -5.14 -2.97 -29.90
CA MET A 167 -3.72 -3.22 -29.97
C MET A 167 -3.37 -4.62 -29.43
N ARG A 168 -3.93 -5.04 -28.28
CA ARG A 168 -3.74 -6.39 -27.72
C ARG A 168 -4.16 -7.49 -28.70
N HIS A 169 -5.31 -7.34 -29.35
CA HIS A 169 -5.77 -8.28 -30.37
C HIS A 169 -4.87 -8.29 -31.62
N SER A 170 -4.25 -7.16 -31.95
CA SER A 170 -3.39 -7.02 -33.13
C SER A 170 -1.98 -7.57 -32.91
N VAL A 171 -1.37 -7.34 -31.74
CA VAL A 171 0.01 -7.79 -31.45
C VAL A 171 0.07 -9.23 -30.95
N GLY A 172 -1.01 -9.72 -30.31
CA GLY A 172 -1.06 -11.07 -29.76
C GLY A 172 -0.03 -11.33 -28.64
N TRP A 173 0.05 -12.57 -28.20
CA TRP A 173 0.99 -12.99 -27.15
C TRP A 173 2.42 -13.13 -27.67
N PRO A 174 3.46 -12.76 -26.89
CA PRO A 174 3.41 -12.29 -25.50
C PRO A 174 3.34 -10.77 -25.34
N VAL A 175 3.40 -9.99 -26.42
CA VAL A 175 3.48 -8.52 -26.37
C VAL A 175 2.20 -7.90 -25.79
N ALA A 176 1.05 -8.55 -25.98
CA ALA A 176 -0.22 -8.16 -25.38
C ALA A 176 -0.17 -8.02 -23.85
N PHE A 177 0.70 -8.78 -23.16
CA PHE A 177 0.90 -8.68 -21.71
C PHE A 177 1.37 -7.29 -21.27
N PHE A 178 2.27 -6.67 -22.03
CA PHE A 178 2.78 -5.32 -21.71
C PHE A 178 1.74 -4.23 -21.92
N LEU A 179 0.70 -4.51 -22.70
CA LEU A 179 -0.41 -3.60 -22.96
C LEU A 179 -1.55 -3.76 -21.95
N GLU A 180 -1.45 -4.68 -20.97
CA GLU A 180 -2.43 -4.84 -19.90
C GLU A 180 -2.17 -3.85 -18.77
N PHE A 181 -2.50 -2.58 -19.02
CA PHE A 181 -2.22 -1.49 -18.08
C PHE A 181 -2.95 -1.65 -16.75
N HIS A 182 -4.16 -2.23 -16.76
CA HIS A 182 -4.84 -2.64 -15.54
C HIS A 182 -4.07 -3.66 -14.69
N GLY A 183 -3.35 -4.59 -15.31
CA GLY A 183 -2.46 -5.53 -14.61
C GLY A 183 -1.26 -4.82 -13.96
N TRP A 184 -0.67 -3.86 -14.68
CA TRP A 184 0.42 -3.03 -14.15
C TRP A 184 0.00 -2.14 -12.99
N TRP A 185 -1.22 -1.61 -13.01
CA TRP A 185 -1.82 -0.89 -11.89
C TRP A 185 -1.77 -1.72 -10.61
N HIS A 186 -2.25 -2.97 -10.65
CA HIS A 186 -2.26 -3.87 -9.49
C HIS A 186 -0.86 -4.17 -8.97
N ILE A 187 0.12 -4.39 -9.86
CA ILE A 187 1.50 -4.68 -9.46
C ILE A 187 2.11 -3.46 -8.76
N LEU A 188 1.97 -2.27 -9.34
CA LEU A 188 2.57 -1.04 -8.84
C LEU A 188 1.93 -0.58 -7.54
N THR A 189 0.61 -0.64 -7.42
CA THR A 189 -0.09 -0.32 -6.17
C THR A 189 0.18 -1.33 -5.07
N ALA A 190 0.32 -2.62 -5.39
CA ALA A 190 0.70 -3.63 -4.42
C ALA A 190 2.11 -3.38 -3.85
N ILE A 191 3.08 -2.99 -4.71
CA ILE A 191 4.42 -2.60 -4.27
C ILE A 191 4.34 -1.35 -3.38
N GLY A 192 3.63 -0.30 -3.82
CA GLY A 192 3.46 0.93 -3.06
C GLY A 192 2.78 0.71 -1.70
N GLY A 193 1.70 -0.09 -1.67
CA GLY A 193 0.96 -0.46 -0.46
C GLY A 193 1.81 -1.28 0.51
N TYR A 194 2.59 -2.23 0.01
CA TYR A 194 3.54 -2.97 0.83
C TYR A 194 4.59 -2.06 1.46
N ILE A 195 5.18 -1.14 0.68
CA ILE A 195 6.14 -0.15 1.19
C ILE A 195 5.51 0.69 2.29
N ALA A 196 4.27 1.17 2.11
CA ALA A 196 3.57 1.96 3.11
C ALA A 196 3.36 1.16 4.42
N VAL A 197 2.88 -0.08 4.33
CA VAL A 197 2.72 -0.96 5.50
C VAL A 197 4.06 -1.19 6.21
N ALA A 198 5.12 -1.51 5.47
CA ALA A 198 6.44 -1.81 6.03
C ALA A 198 7.07 -0.59 6.72
N ILE A 199 6.92 0.62 6.15
CA ILE A 199 7.40 1.86 6.76
C ILE A 199 6.59 2.18 8.03
N VAL A 200 5.26 2.11 7.99
CA VAL A 200 4.41 2.32 9.17
C VAL A 200 4.79 1.35 10.27
N ASP A 201 5.07 0.09 9.92
CA ASP A 201 5.50 -0.92 10.86
C ASP A 201 6.82 -0.54 11.54
N THR A 202 7.82 -0.16 10.74
CA THR A 202 9.14 0.26 11.23
C THR A 202 9.02 1.46 12.19
N ILE A 203 8.23 2.48 11.80
CA ILE A 203 8.01 3.70 12.59
C ILE A 203 7.35 3.36 13.93
N THR A 204 6.24 2.63 13.89
CA THR A 204 5.42 2.37 15.08
C THR A 204 6.05 1.37 16.05
N SER A 205 6.96 0.54 15.55
CA SER A 205 7.71 -0.42 16.35
C SER A 205 8.93 0.17 17.06
N GLY A 206 9.29 1.43 16.75
CA GLY A 206 10.49 2.06 17.28
C GLY A 206 11.80 1.48 16.73
N GLU A 207 11.75 0.66 15.68
CA GLU A 207 12.91 0.05 15.02
C GLU A 207 13.61 1.03 14.06
N MET A 208 13.64 2.33 14.41
CA MET A 208 14.15 3.40 13.53
C MET A 208 15.67 3.63 13.64
N GLU A 209 16.36 2.95 14.57
CA GLU A 209 17.81 3.10 14.78
C GLU A 209 18.67 2.32 13.78
N LYS A 210 18.14 1.29 13.11
CA LYS A 210 18.86 0.50 12.12
C LYS A 210 18.20 0.65 10.75
N ASP A 211 19.01 0.65 9.69
CA ASP A 211 18.49 0.67 8.33
C ASP A 211 17.68 -0.62 8.06
N PRO A 212 16.34 -0.52 7.87
CA PRO A 212 15.50 -1.70 7.75
C PRO A 212 15.47 -2.26 6.32
N ILE A 213 16.12 -1.60 5.35
CA ILE A 213 15.97 -1.88 3.91
C ILE A 213 16.24 -3.34 3.57
N ASP A 214 17.28 -3.95 4.16
CA ASP A 214 17.65 -5.34 3.87
C ASP A 214 16.66 -6.37 4.42
N THR A 215 15.77 -5.97 5.33
CA THR A 215 14.75 -6.86 5.91
C THR A 215 13.46 -6.91 5.09
N PHE A 216 13.30 -5.98 4.13
CA PHE A 216 12.10 -5.89 3.30
C PHE A 216 12.09 -6.89 2.15
N ALA A 217 10.89 -7.24 1.69
CA ALA A 217 10.71 -8.16 0.58
C ALA A 217 11.21 -7.54 -0.74
N TRP A 218 11.71 -8.40 -1.62
CA TRP A 218 12.01 -8.05 -3.01
C TRP A 218 10.78 -7.42 -3.69
N PRO A 219 10.90 -6.32 -4.47
CA PRO A 219 12.12 -5.75 -5.05
C PRO A 219 12.78 -4.63 -4.24
N ILE A 220 12.31 -4.34 -3.03
CA ILE A 220 12.72 -3.15 -2.28
C ILE A 220 14.23 -3.06 -2.05
N PRO A 221 14.93 -4.10 -1.54
CA PRO A 221 16.37 -4.00 -1.30
C PRO A 221 17.16 -3.71 -2.59
N ALA A 222 16.79 -4.37 -3.70
CA ALA A 222 17.45 -4.19 -4.99
C ALA A 222 17.21 -2.78 -5.57
N ALA A 223 15.97 -2.29 -5.50
CA ALA A 223 15.63 -0.94 -5.94
C ALA A 223 16.36 0.12 -5.11
N MET A 224 16.45 -0.09 -3.78
CA MET A 224 17.12 0.84 -2.89
C MET A 224 18.64 0.86 -3.11
N GLN A 225 19.30 -0.28 -3.35
CA GLN A 225 20.72 -0.34 -3.72
C GLN A 225 21.02 0.46 -5.00
N TYR A 226 20.13 0.37 -5.99
CA TYR A 226 20.24 1.14 -7.23
C TYR A 226 20.05 2.65 -6.97
N LEU A 227 19.02 3.03 -6.19
CA LEU A 227 18.70 4.43 -5.87
C LEU A 227 19.71 5.08 -4.90
N SER A 228 20.39 4.30 -4.07
CA SER A 228 21.40 4.79 -3.14
C SER A 228 22.77 4.97 -3.79
N GLY A 229 23.00 4.38 -4.97
CA GLY A 229 24.28 4.40 -5.66
C GLY A 229 25.36 3.53 -4.99
N THR A 230 24.98 2.70 -4.01
CA THR A 230 25.90 1.79 -3.34
C THR A 230 26.05 0.54 -4.20
N THR A 231 27.06 0.52 -5.07
CA THR A 231 27.61 -0.75 -5.57
C THR A 231 27.96 -1.61 -4.36
N GLY A 232 27.30 -2.75 -4.21
CA GLY A 232 27.45 -3.61 -3.04
C GLY A 232 28.91 -3.97 -2.79
N VAL A 233 29.52 -3.33 -1.80
CA VAL A 233 30.71 -3.87 -1.15
C VAL A 233 30.20 -4.98 -0.23
N LYS A 234 30.07 -6.19 -0.80
CA LYS A 234 30.05 -7.41 -0.02
C LYS A 234 31.39 -7.48 0.71
N ASN A 235 31.44 -7.00 1.95
CA ASN A 235 32.52 -7.40 2.85
C ASN A 235 32.31 -8.89 3.18
N HIS A 236 32.99 -9.75 2.43
CA HIS A 236 33.32 -11.08 2.92
C HIS A 236 34.39 -10.92 4.01
N GLY A 237 33.93 -10.70 5.24
CA GLY A 237 34.73 -10.95 6.43
C GLY A 237 34.52 -12.40 6.86
N LYS A 238 35.53 -13.23 6.61
CA LYS A 238 35.79 -14.44 7.39
C LYS A 238 36.36 -14.05 8.76
#